data_AF-A0A316EEV3-F1
#
_entry.id   AF-A0A316EEV3-F1
#
_cell.length_a   1.000
_cell.length_b   1.000
_cell.length_c   1.000
_cell.angle_alpha   90.00
_cell.angle_beta   90.00
_cell.angle_gamma   90.00
#
_symmetry.space_group_name_H-M   'P 1'
#
loop_
_entity.id
_entity.type
_entity.pdbx_description
1 polymer ?
#
loop_
_entity_poly.entity_id
_entity_poly.type
_entity_poly.pdbx_seq_one_letter_code
_entity_poly.pdbx_strand_id
1 'polypeptide(L)'
;MAQNTSNDINYFLAIDEKHLDFLGKIRHWANLKMAMEDNFCWVKDFTYEQINALDVKTIPYKTIYYSQENKLFKQDSLLPERTIPMLLWTPIERALSIELPSYNFNYFGVSNQVSIKLVQSEQEKPVLGMLVERKTLKEYIQNAPAIRLQKLKWTILDESAVFIIGEPNLPIQGEGFWKNGDFFLPIGYDFELPILTNVLSLLIDPNHRNHIVYGLDNQYFLMGKHDFQPLSISSFRLSFYNL
;
A
#
# COMPACT_ATOMS: atom_id res chain seq x y z
N MET A 1 -49.95 -1.87 32.14
CA MET A 1 -50.46 -3.21 32.51
C MET A 1 -49.28 -4.09 32.86
N ALA A 2 -49.40 -4.84 33.95
CA ALA A 2 -48.31 -5.41 34.74
C ALA A 2 -47.40 -6.39 33.98
N GLN A 3 -46.11 -6.32 34.32
CA GLN A 3 -45.06 -7.29 34.00
C GLN A 3 -45.41 -8.66 34.60
N ASN A 4 -45.55 -9.67 33.75
CA ASN A 4 -45.37 -11.07 34.14
C ASN A 4 -43.96 -11.49 33.74
N THR A 5 -43.05 -11.36 34.70
CA THR A 5 -41.74 -12.00 34.75
C THR A 5 -41.93 -13.50 35.00
N SER A 6 -41.70 -14.37 33.98
CA SER A 6 -41.26 -15.78 34.14
C SER A 6 -41.32 -16.64 32.85
N ASN A 7 -41.63 -16.08 31.68
CA ASN A 7 -41.31 -16.75 30.42
C ASN A 7 -40.31 -15.87 29.68
N ASP A 8 -39.03 -16.19 29.80
CA ASP A 8 -37.99 -15.62 28.93
C ASP A 8 -38.23 -16.17 27.52
N ILE A 9 -39.17 -15.54 26.80
CA ILE A 9 -39.40 -15.80 25.39
C ILE A 9 -38.14 -15.33 24.67
N ASN A 10 -37.27 -16.29 24.36
CA ASN A 10 -36.10 -16.01 23.55
C ASN A 10 -36.47 -16.15 22.08
N TYR A 11 -36.07 -15.16 21.29
CA TYR A 11 -36.27 -15.15 19.85
C TYR A 11 -35.03 -15.68 19.15
N PHE A 12 -35.28 -16.37 18.04
CA PHE A 12 -34.27 -16.98 17.19
C PHE A 12 -34.52 -16.58 15.74
N LEU A 13 -33.44 -16.44 14.99
CA LEU A 13 -33.46 -16.24 13.56
C LEU A 13 -32.65 -17.35 12.91
N ALA A 14 -33.22 -17.99 11.89
CA ALA A 14 -32.57 -18.99 11.08
C ALA A 14 -32.43 -18.50 9.64
N ILE A 15 -31.27 -18.73 9.03
CA ILE A 15 -31.01 -18.42 7.62
C ILE A 15 -30.07 -19.47 7.03
N ASP A 16 -30.18 -19.74 5.73
CA ASP A 16 -29.24 -20.63 5.04
C ASP A 16 -27.81 -20.07 5.09
N GLU A 17 -26.81 -20.93 5.24
CA GLU A 17 -25.40 -20.56 5.28
C GLU A 17 -24.98 -19.73 4.05
N LYS A 18 -25.56 -19.99 2.87
CA LYS A 18 -25.31 -19.23 1.63
C LYS A 18 -25.74 -17.76 1.69
N HIS A 19 -26.46 -17.39 2.74
CA HIS A 19 -27.07 -16.08 2.94
C HIS A 19 -26.57 -15.37 4.20
N LEU A 20 -25.46 -15.85 4.78
CA LEU A 20 -24.82 -15.27 5.97
C LEU A 20 -24.50 -13.78 5.83
N ASP A 21 -24.14 -13.32 4.63
CA ASP A 21 -23.79 -11.92 4.36
C ASP A 21 -24.91 -10.94 4.76
N PHE A 22 -26.18 -11.37 4.69
CA PHE A 22 -27.30 -10.53 5.09
C PHE A 22 -27.39 -10.28 6.60
N LEU A 23 -26.76 -11.12 7.43
CA LEU A 23 -26.69 -10.93 8.88
C LEU A 23 -25.73 -9.80 9.28
N GLY A 24 -24.96 -9.25 8.34
CA GLY A 24 -24.03 -8.15 8.62
C GLY A 24 -24.69 -6.93 9.27
N LYS A 25 -25.97 -6.67 8.98
CA LYS A 25 -26.72 -5.55 9.57
C LYS A 25 -26.91 -5.66 11.08
N ILE A 26 -27.04 -6.88 11.61
CA ILE A 26 -27.31 -7.13 13.04
C ILE A 26 -26.05 -7.48 13.84
N ARG A 27 -24.89 -7.48 13.19
CA ARG A 27 -23.59 -7.82 13.79
C ARG A 27 -23.22 -6.94 14.98
N HIS A 28 -23.65 -5.69 14.98
CA HIS A 28 -23.31 -4.68 16.00
C HIS A 28 -24.03 -4.89 17.35
N TRP A 29 -24.93 -5.88 17.46
CA TRP A 29 -25.65 -6.19 18.69
C TRP A 29 -24.89 -7.21 19.54
N ALA A 30 -24.18 -6.72 20.56
CA ALA A 30 -23.31 -7.51 21.43
C ALA A 30 -24.02 -8.63 22.22
N ASN A 31 -25.34 -8.54 22.42
CA ASN A 31 -26.12 -9.56 23.11
C ASN A 31 -26.36 -10.81 22.25
N LEU A 32 -26.25 -10.70 20.92
CA LEU A 32 -26.57 -11.80 20.02
C LEU A 32 -25.47 -12.87 19.98
N LYS A 33 -25.92 -14.11 19.87
CA LYS A 33 -25.06 -15.28 19.66
C LYS A 33 -25.48 -16.01 18.41
N MET A 34 -24.50 -16.57 17.72
CA MET A 34 -24.65 -17.31 16.49
C MET A 34 -24.12 -18.72 16.63
N ALA A 35 -24.73 -19.68 15.96
CA ALA A 35 -24.24 -21.04 15.84
C ALA A 35 -24.61 -21.63 14.47
N MET A 36 -23.79 -22.57 14.00
CA MET A 36 -24.03 -23.29 12.74
C MET A 36 -24.62 -24.68 13.03
N GLU A 37 -25.59 -25.08 12.22
CA GLU A 37 -26.24 -26.41 12.24
C GLU A 37 -26.43 -26.85 10.79
N ASP A 38 -25.68 -27.87 10.34
CA ASP A 38 -25.66 -28.33 8.95
C ASP A 38 -25.47 -27.17 7.95
N ASN A 39 -26.50 -26.83 7.17
CA ASN A 39 -26.51 -25.73 6.19
C ASN A 39 -27.23 -24.47 6.70
N PHE A 40 -27.53 -24.39 8.00
CA PHE A 40 -28.26 -23.27 8.59
C PHE A 40 -27.43 -22.55 9.63
N CYS A 41 -27.53 -21.23 9.58
CA CYS A 41 -27.05 -20.33 10.62
C CYS A 41 -28.21 -19.95 11.54
N TRP A 42 -27.98 -20.10 12.85
CA TRP A 42 -28.90 -19.72 13.91
C TRP A 42 -28.35 -18.53 14.67
N VAL A 43 -29.19 -17.53 14.89
CA VAL A 43 -28.92 -16.39 15.77
C VAL A 43 -29.95 -16.38 16.89
N LYS A 44 -29.52 -16.14 18.13
CA LYS A 44 -30.39 -16.10 19.31
C LYS A 44 -30.07 -14.93 20.23
N ASP A 45 -30.87 -14.81 21.29
CA ASP A 45 -30.79 -13.79 22.34
C ASP A 45 -31.24 -12.40 21.85
N PHE A 46 -32.11 -12.34 20.82
CA PHE A 46 -32.75 -11.08 20.41
C PHE A 46 -33.73 -10.59 21.47
N THR A 47 -33.75 -9.28 21.69
CA THR A 47 -34.85 -8.63 22.43
C THR A 47 -36.09 -8.50 21.54
N TYR A 48 -37.25 -8.27 22.16
CA TYR A 48 -38.48 -7.99 21.42
C TYR A 48 -38.36 -6.77 20.48
N GLU A 49 -37.59 -5.75 20.88
CA GLU A 49 -37.35 -4.58 20.05
C GLU A 49 -36.45 -4.93 18.85
N GLN A 50 -35.39 -5.69 19.08
CA GLN A 50 -34.42 -6.08 18.05
C GLN A 50 -35.04 -6.99 16.98
N ILE A 51 -35.84 -7.99 17.37
CA ILE A 51 -36.49 -8.90 16.41
C ILE A 51 -37.49 -8.17 15.50
N ASN A 52 -38.04 -7.04 15.98
CA ASN A 52 -38.98 -6.19 15.25
C ASN A 52 -38.33 -4.99 14.54
N ALA A 53 -37.02 -4.79 14.70
CA ALA A 53 -36.28 -3.69 14.11
C ALA A 53 -36.21 -3.81 12.57
N LEU A 54 -36.02 -2.67 11.91
CA LEU A 54 -35.87 -2.61 10.45
C LEU A 54 -34.70 -3.47 9.97
N ASP A 55 -33.60 -3.50 10.72
CA ASP A 55 -32.41 -4.28 10.39
C ASP A 55 -32.73 -5.76 10.24
N VAL A 56 -33.48 -6.35 11.19
CA VAL A 56 -33.94 -7.74 11.09
C VAL A 56 -34.96 -7.90 9.99
N LYS A 57 -35.97 -7.02 9.91
CA LYS A 57 -37.06 -7.12 8.92
C LYS A 57 -36.56 -7.10 7.48
N THR A 58 -35.48 -6.38 7.19
CA THR A 58 -34.91 -6.29 5.83
C THR A 58 -34.01 -7.46 5.43
N ILE A 59 -33.69 -8.40 6.32
CA ILE A 59 -32.90 -9.60 5.98
C ILE A 59 -33.77 -10.55 5.12
N PRO A 60 -33.37 -10.88 3.88
CA PRO A 60 -34.11 -11.82 3.04
C PRO A 60 -33.87 -13.27 3.48
N TYR A 61 -34.77 -14.18 3.08
CA TYR A 61 -34.65 -15.63 3.30
C TYR A 61 -34.49 -16.10 4.76
N LYS A 62 -34.84 -15.24 5.73
CA LYS A 62 -34.85 -15.60 7.15
C LYS A 62 -36.14 -16.31 7.56
N THR A 63 -36.03 -17.15 8.59
CA THR A 63 -37.17 -17.65 9.37
C THR A 63 -36.99 -17.23 10.81
N ILE A 64 -38.01 -16.62 11.41
CA ILE A 64 -37.99 -16.20 12.82
C ILE A 64 -38.75 -17.22 13.65
N TYR A 65 -38.18 -17.53 14.81
CA TYR A 65 -38.77 -18.41 15.80
C TYR A 65 -38.83 -17.72 17.16
N TYR A 66 -39.77 -18.14 18.00
CA TYR A 66 -39.76 -17.86 19.43
C TYR A 66 -39.69 -19.17 20.21
N SER A 67 -39.11 -19.13 21.40
CA SER A 67 -38.98 -20.29 22.27
C SER A 67 -39.99 -20.29 23.40
N GLN A 68 -40.55 -21.46 23.67
CA GLN A 68 -41.37 -21.75 24.84
C GLN A 68 -41.12 -23.21 25.23
N GLU A 69 -40.80 -23.48 26.50
CA GLU A 69 -40.60 -24.84 27.03
C GLU A 69 -39.60 -25.69 26.21
N ASN A 70 -38.44 -25.13 25.86
CA ASN A 70 -37.39 -25.75 25.02
C ASN A 70 -37.83 -26.15 23.59
N LYS A 71 -39.00 -25.70 23.13
CA LYS A 71 -39.48 -25.85 21.76
C LYS A 71 -39.43 -24.52 21.02
N LEU A 72 -39.15 -24.59 19.72
CA LEU A 72 -39.16 -23.47 18.79
C LEU A 72 -40.46 -23.48 18.01
N PHE A 73 -41.11 -22.32 17.99
CA PHE A 73 -42.33 -22.05 17.27
C PHE A 73 -42.02 -21.00 16.21
N LYS A 74 -42.48 -21.22 14.97
CA LYS A 74 -42.35 -20.18 13.93
C LYS A 74 -43.12 -18.94 14.36
N GLN A 75 -42.60 -17.78 13.99
CA GLN A 75 -43.36 -16.54 14.10
C GLN A 75 -44.71 -16.71 13.40
N ASP A 76 -45.79 -16.35 14.11
CA ASP A 76 -47.19 -16.51 13.69
C ASP A 76 -47.75 -17.96 13.68
N SER A 77 -47.02 -18.96 14.19
CA SER A 77 -47.50 -20.34 14.36
C SER A 77 -47.62 -20.73 15.83
N LEU A 78 -48.73 -21.37 16.19
CA LEU A 78 -48.97 -21.93 17.54
C LEU A 78 -48.46 -23.37 17.68
N LEU A 79 -47.96 -23.98 16.61
CA LEU A 79 -47.48 -25.36 16.62
C LEU A 79 -45.95 -25.39 16.76
N PRO A 80 -45.41 -26.25 17.65
CA PRO A 80 -43.97 -26.40 17.78
C PRO A 80 -43.42 -27.05 16.51
N GLU A 81 -42.41 -26.43 15.92
CA GLU A 81 -41.78 -26.95 14.72
C GLU A 81 -40.65 -27.92 15.07
N ARG A 82 -39.86 -27.57 16.09
CA ARG A 82 -38.66 -28.30 16.48
C ARG A 82 -38.23 -27.96 17.91
N THR A 83 -37.32 -28.75 18.47
CA THR A 83 -36.66 -28.42 19.74
C THR A 83 -35.51 -27.44 19.52
N ILE A 84 -35.12 -26.70 20.57
CA ILE A 84 -33.92 -25.85 20.50
C ILE A 84 -32.70 -26.75 20.27
N PRO A 85 -31.89 -26.51 19.23
CA PRO A 85 -30.74 -27.36 18.92
C PRO A 85 -29.61 -27.13 19.94
N MET A 86 -28.90 -28.20 20.30
CA MET A 86 -27.73 -28.14 21.19
C MET A 86 -26.48 -27.72 20.40
N LEU A 87 -26.37 -26.42 20.12
CA LEU A 87 -25.28 -25.86 19.31
C LEU A 87 -24.22 -25.15 20.15
N LEU A 88 -23.03 -25.00 19.58
CA LEU A 88 -21.95 -24.17 20.13
C LEU A 88 -22.19 -22.70 19.79
N TRP A 89 -22.77 -21.98 20.74
CA TRP A 89 -23.09 -20.56 20.58
C TRP A 89 -21.85 -19.67 20.73
N THR A 90 -21.57 -18.88 19.70
CA THR A 90 -20.45 -17.93 19.64
C THR A 90 -21.01 -16.51 19.55
N PRO A 91 -20.42 -15.49 20.23
CA PRO A 91 -20.84 -14.10 20.06
C PRO A 91 -20.88 -13.70 18.58
N ILE A 92 -21.96 -13.03 18.13
CA ILE A 92 -22.19 -12.75 16.70
C ILE A 92 -21.03 -11.96 16.06
N GLU A 93 -20.39 -11.07 16.82
CA GLU A 93 -19.24 -10.28 16.37
C GLU A 93 -18.05 -11.15 15.97
N ARG A 94 -17.83 -12.23 16.71
CA ARG A 94 -16.77 -13.22 16.47
C ARG A 94 -17.17 -14.22 15.39
N ALA A 95 -18.44 -14.62 15.38
CA ALA A 95 -18.97 -15.60 14.43
C ALA A 95 -19.05 -15.02 13.00
N LEU A 96 -19.43 -13.75 12.87
CA LEU A 96 -19.37 -12.96 11.63
C LEU A 96 -18.09 -12.10 11.62
N SER A 97 -16.94 -12.65 12.01
CA SER A 97 -15.70 -11.87 11.97
C SER A 97 -15.50 -11.35 10.55
N ILE A 98 -15.54 -10.03 10.37
CA ILE A 98 -14.93 -9.41 9.21
C ILE A 98 -13.44 -9.72 9.39
N GLU A 99 -12.95 -10.72 8.67
CA GLU A 99 -11.59 -10.67 8.21
C GLU A 99 -11.52 -9.36 7.40
N LEU A 100 -11.09 -8.29 8.07
CA LEU A 100 -10.44 -7.22 7.33
C LEU A 100 -9.35 -8.00 6.60
N PRO A 101 -9.33 -8.00 5.26
CA PRO A 101 -8.23 -8.65 4.56
C PRO A 101 -7.00 -8.12 5.26
N SER A 102 -6.19 -9.03 5.83
CA SER A 102 -4.96 -8.67 6.53
C SER A 102 -4.33 -7.59 5.67
N TYR A 103 -4.20 -6.35 6.15
CA TYR A 103 -3.83 -5.19 5.33
C TYR A 103 -2.62 -5.60 4.50
N ASN A 104 -2.89 -6.04 3.26
CA ASN A 104 -1.88 -6.61 2.42
C ASN A 104 -1.49 -5.40 1.61
N PHE A 105 -0.46 -4.72 2.09
CA PHE A 105 0.29 -3.77 1.27
C PHE A 105 0.86 -4.44 0.00
N ASN A 106 0.59 -5.72 -0.24
CA ASN A 106 0.97 -6.46 -1.43
C ASN A 106 -0.25 -6.82 -2.31
N TYR A 107 -0.36 -6.06 -3.41
CA TYR A 107 -0.69 -6.53 -4.76
C TYR A 107 -2.08 -7.11 -5.06
N PHE A 108 -2.97 -6.25 -5.58
CA PHE A 108 -3.99 -6.65 -6.55
C PHE A 108 -3.29 -7.09 -7.85
N GLY A 109 -3.43 -8.35 -8.25
CA GLY A 109 -3.04 -8.88 -9.56
C GLY A 109 -1.54 -9.15 -9.75
N VAL A 110 -1.07 -10.35 -9.40
CA VAL A 110 0.27 -10.83 -9.76
C VAL A 110 0.28 -11.20 -11.25
N SER A 111 0.34 -10.17 -12.08
CA SER A 111 0.73 -10.16 -13.51
C SER A 111 0.88 -8.73 -14.02
N ASN A 112 0.25 -7.75 -13.36
CA ASN A 112 0.47 -6.34 -13.66
C ASN A 112 1.67 -5.83 -12.88
N GLN A 113 2.84 -5.84 -13.51
CA GLN A 113 3.95 -5.01 -13.09
C GLN A 113 3.51 -3.54 -13.23
N VAL A 114 3.51 -2.78 -12.15
CA VAL A 114 3.34 -1.32 -12.24
C VAL A 114 4.56 -0.80 -12.99
N SER A 115 4.36 -0.46 -14.27
CA SER A 115 5.40 0.14 -15.09
C SER A 115 5.61 1.56 -14.59
N ILE A 116 6.73 1.78 -13.91
CA ILE A 116 7.20 3.11 -13.55
C ILE A 116 7.58 3.80 -14.85
N LYS A 117 7.13 5.03 -15.05
CA LYS A 117 7.48 5.84 -16.21
C LYS A 117 7.92 7.22 -15.77
N LEU A 118 8.86 7.77 -16.54
CA LEU A 118 9.14 9.19 -16.50
C LEU A 118 8.17 9.91 -17.44
N VAL A 119 7.59 11.00 -16.95
CA VAL A 119 6.72 11.90 -17.71
C VAL A 119 7.34 13.29 -17.74
N GLN A 120 6.99 14.09 -18.75
CA GLN A 120 7.44 15.46 -18.81
C GLN A 120 6.92 16.24 -17.60
N SER A 121 7.82 16.98 -16.95
CA SER A 121 7.51 17.84 -15.82
C SER A 121 7.37 19.27 -16.29
N GLU A 122 6.26 19.93 -15.91
CA GLU A 122 6.06 21.37 -16.11
C GLU A 122 6.84 22.22 -15.09
N GLN A 123 7.37 21.60 -14.04
CA GLN A 123 8.16 22.28 -13.03
C GLN A 123 9.62 22.42 -13.47
N GLU A 124 10.12 23.65 -13.45
CA GLU A 124 11.54 23.93 -13.61
C GLU A 124 12.32 23.39 -12.41
N LYS A 125 13.37 22.60 -12.68
CA LYS A 125 14.23 21.98 -11.66
C LYS A 125 15.70 22.36 -11.94
N PRO A 126 16.50 22.63 -10.89
CA PRO A 126 17.92 22.90 -11.07
C PRO A 126 18.65 21.63 -11.51
N VAL A 127 19.60 21.80 -12.43
CA VAL A 127 20.55 20.72 -12.76
C VAL A 127 21.54 20.58 -11.60
N LEU A 128 21.55 19.40 -10.99
CA LEU A 128 22.39 19.06 -9.83
C LEU A 128 23.32 17.87 -10.11
N GLY A 129 23.11 17.17 -11.23
CA GLY A 129 23.94 16.10 -11.75
C GLY A 129 24.13 16.26 -13.25
N MET A 130 25.26 15.79 -13.78
CA MET A 130 25.57 15.88 -15.20
C MET A 130 26.39 14.68 -15.65
N LEU A 131 25.91 13.95 -16.66
CA LEU A 131 26.64 12.90 -17.35
C LEU A 131 27.41 13.51 -18.53
N VAL A 132 28.72 13.33 -18.54
CA VAL A 132 29.63 14.01 -19.48
C VAL A 132 30.63 13.00 -20.04
N GLU A 133 31.01 13.19 -21.30
CA GLU A 133 32.14 12.46 -21.88
C GLU A 133 33.46 12.93 -21.24
N ARG A 134 34.31 11.98 -20.84
CA ARG A 134 35.63 12.23 -20.24
C ARG A 134 36.47 13.21 -21.07
N LYS A 135 36.43 13.10 -22.40
CA LYS A 135 37.18 13.98 -23.31
C LYS A 135 36.72 15.42 -23.19
N THR A 136 35.41 15.65 -23.22
CA THR A 136 34.80 16.99 -23.04
C THR A 136 35.15 17.59 -21.68
N LEU A 137 35.11 16.79 -20.60
CA LEU A 137 35.54 17.27 -19.28
C LEU A 137 37.04 17.62 -19.26
N LYS A 138 37.89 16.80 -19.91
CA LYS A 138 39.35 17.04 -19.99
C LYS A 138 39.68 18.38 -20.64
N GLU A 139 39.05 18.67 -21.78
CA GLU A 139 39.28 19.90 -22.55
C GLU A 139 38.87 21.14 -21.74
N TYR A 140 37.77 21.05 -20.99
CA TYR A 140 37.28 22.14 -20.15
C TYR A 140 38.14 22.35 -18.89
N ILE A 141 38.41 21.28 -18.13
CA ILE A 141 39.00 21.38 -16.79
C ILE A 141 40.41 21.97 -16.83
N GLN A 142 41.13 21.81 -17.94
CA GLN A 142 42.48 22.37 -18.15
C GLN A 142 42.50 23.90 -18.07
N ASN A 143 41.41 24.56 -18.45
CA ASN A 143 41.31 26.01 -18.52
C ASN A 143 40.27 26.59 -17.54
N ALA A 144 39.59 25.73 -16.78
CA ALA A 144 38.52 26.14 -15.89
C ALA A 144 39.05 26.87 -14.63
N PRO A 145 38.43 28.00 -14.22
CA PRO A 145 38.75 28.63 -12.95
C PRO A 145 38.51 27.68 -11.77
N ALA A 146 39.50 27.56 -10.88
CA ALA A 146 39.42 26.63 -9.73
C ALA A 146 38.17 26.87 -8.86
N ILE A 147 37.76 28.12 -8.68
CA ILE A 147 36.56 28.50 -7.92
C ILE A 147 35.27 27.82 -8.42
N ARG A 148 35.18 27.56 -9.73
CA ARG A 148 34.02 26.90 -10.34
C ARG A 148 33.99 25.40 -10.06
N LEU A 149 35.15 24.79 -9.82
CA LEU A 149 35.29 23.36 -9.55
C LEU A 149 35.15 23.02 -8.06
N GLN A 150 35.43 23.97 -7.16
CA GLN A 150 35.53 23.72 -5.71
C GLN A 150 34.32 23.05 -5.07
N LYS A 151 33.10 23.35 -5.56
CA LYS A 151 31.84 22.82 -5.02
C LYS A 151 31.33 21.59 -5.79
N LEU A 152 32.05 21.17 -6.82
CA LEU A 152 31.69 20.04 -7.65
C LEU A 152 32.38 18.77 -7.14
N LYS A 153 31.66 17.66 -7.23
CA LYS A 153 32.22 16.32 -7.04
C LYS A 153 31.97 15.52 -8.30
N TRP A 154 32.77 14.49 -8.50
CA TRP A 154 32.63 13.63 -9.66
C TRP A 154 33.00 12.20 -9.34
N THR A 155 32.52 11.30 -10.18
CA THR A 155 32.91 9.89 -10.18
C THR A 155 33.07 9.41 -11.63
N ILE A 156 33.80 8.32 -11.81
CA ILE A 156 34.07 7.71 -13.11
C ILE A 156 33.10 6.56 -13.27
N LEU A 157 32.35 6.55 -14.37
CA LEU A 157 31.40 5.47 -14.66
C LEU A 157 32.09 4.38 -15.48
N ASP A 158 32.80 4.78 -16.53
CA ASP A 158 33.57 3.91 -17.41
C ASP A 158 34.76 4.66 -18.05
N GLU A 159 35.40 4.07 -19.07
CA GLU A 159 36.54 4.68 -19.77
C GLU A 159 36.19 5.97 -20.53
N SER A 160 34.92 6.18 -20.84
CA SER A 160 34.42 7.26 -21.70
C SER A 160 33.54 8.26 -20.96
N ALA A 161 32.92 7.89 -19.85
CA ALA A 161 31.89 8.67 -19.17
C ALA A 161 32.20 8.94 -17.70
N VAL A 162 31.81 10.14 -17.28
CA VAL A 162 31.94 10.63 -15.90
C VAL A 162 30.64 11.27 -15.46
N PHE A 163 30.35 11.19 -14.16
CA PHE A 163 29.20 11.86 -13.57
C PHE A 163 29.66 12.95 -12.61
N ILE A 164 29.13 14.15 -12.78
CA ILE A 164 29.46 15.33 -11.99
C ILE A 164 28.24 15.72 -11.18
N ILE A 165 28.41 16.07 -9.90
CA ILE A 165 27.35 16.57 -9.02
C ILE A 165 27.75 17.89 -8.37
N GLY A 166 26.75 18.72 -8.09
CA GLY A 166 26.91 19.99 -7.38
C GLY A 166 26.70 21.20 -8.27
N GLU A 167 26.97 22.38 -7.71
CA GLU A 167 26.75 23.67 -8.36
C GLU A 167 28.02 24.53 -8.30
N PRO A 168 28.30 25.36 -9.33
CA PRO A 168 27.45 25.64 -10.49
C PRO A 168 27.63 24.61 -11.62
N ASN A 169 26.62 24.50 -12.49
CA ASN A 169 26.71 23.68 -13.70
C ASN A 169 27.86 24.12 -14.61
N LEU A 170 28.57 23.15 -15.18
CA LEU A 170 29.65 23.41 -16.12
C LEU A 170 29.08 23.73 -17.50
N PRO A 171 29.58 24.77 -18.20
CA PRO A 171 29.15 25.14 -19.55
C PRO A 171 29.81 24.23 -20.59
N ILE A 172 29.56 22.92 -20.48
CA ILE A 172 30.08 21.88 -21.37
C ILE A 172 28.93 21.03 -21.89
N GLN A 173 29.16 20.25 -22.95
CA GLN A 173 28.15 19.34 -23.47
C GLN A 173 28.00 18.12 -22.55
N GLY A 174 26.77 17.77 -22.20
CA GLY A 174 26.43 16.60 -21.40
C GLY A 174 24.93 16.53 -21.10
N GLU A 175 24.51 15.42 -20.51
CA GLU A 175 23.11 15.19 -20.12
C GLU A 175 22.90 15.68 -18.69
N GLY A 176 21.93 16.58 -18.50
CA GLY A 176 21.62 17.17 -17.21
C GLY A 176 20.58 16.38 -16.42
N PHE A 177 20.82 16.24 -15.13
CA PHE A 177 19.94 15.57 -14.18
C PHE A 177 19.59 16.50 -13.01
N TRP A 178 18.34 16.44 -12.54
CA TRP A 178 17.93 17.03 -11.27
C TRP A 178 17.81 15.96 -10.20
N LYS A 179 17.85 16.38 -8.94
CA LYS A 179 17.88 15.46 -7.80
C LYS A 179 16.52 15.38 -7.10
N ASN A 180 16.00 14.16 -6.95
CA ASN A 180 14.80 13.84 -6.17
C ASN A 180 15.14 12.78 -5.11
N GLY A 181 15.43 13.20 -3.88
CA GLY A 181 15.95 12.30 -2.86
C GLY A 181 17.30 11.69 -3.27
N ASP A 182 17.34 10.36 -3.42
CA ASP A 182 18.53 9.64 -3.90
C ASP A 182 18.58 9.50 -5.42
N PHE A 183 17.51 9.85 -6.14
CA PHE A 183 17.44 9.78 -7.58
C PHE A 183 18.06 11.00 -8.26
N PHE A 184 18.75 10.75 -9.37
CA PHE A 184 19.06 11.71 -10.41
C PHE A 184 18.18 11.39 -11.63
N LEU A 185 17.27 12.30 -11.95
CA LEU A 185 16.31 12.17 -13.04
C LEU A 185 16.66 13.15 -14.18
N PRO A 186 16.42 12.80 -15.46
CA PRO A 186 16.71 13.70 -16.57
C PRO A 186 15.93 15.01 -16.42
N ILE A 187 16.58 16.13 -16.75
CA ILE A 187 15.95 17.44 -16.68
C ILE A 187 14.70 17.48 -17.59
N GLY A 188 13.63 18.08 -17.07
CA GLY A 188 12.35 18.14 -17.76
C GLY A 188 11.47 16.90 -17.56
N TYR A 189 11.90 15.92 -16.74
CA TYR A 189 11.13 14.72 -16.45
C TYR A 189 10.98 14.47 -14.96
N ASP A 190 9.87 13.85 -14.54
CA ASP A 190 9.65 13.35 -13.18
C ASP A 190 8.95 11.99 -13.23
N PHE A 191 8.88 11.28 -12.12
CA PHE A 191 8.07 10.06 -12.04
C PHE A 191 6.59 10.39 -12.24
N GLU A 192 5.90 9.59 -13.06
CA GLU A 192 4.44 9.68 -13.26
C GLU A 192 3.67 9.61 -11.93
N LEU A 193 4.19 8.83 -10.99
CA LEU A 193 3.63 8.63 -9.65
C LEU A 193 4.64 9.09 -8.58
N PRO A 194 4.75 10.40 -8.28
CA PRO A 194 5.73 10.92 -7.33
C PRO A 194 5.63 10.29 -5.93
N ILE A 195 4.42 9.88 -5.52
CA ILE A 195 4.16 9.22 -4.24
C ILE A 195 4.95 7.91 -4.07
N LEU A 196 5.31 7.25 -5.17
CA LEU A 196 6.06 5.99 -5.14
C LEU A 196 7.57 6.20 -5.01
N THR A 197 8.09 7.42 -5.17
CA THR A 197 9.54 7.68 -5.19
C THR A 197 10.29 7.05 -4.02
N ASN A 198 9.76 7.17 -2.79
CA ASN A 198 10.38 6.58 -1.61
C ASN A 198 10.35 5.05 -1.62
N VAL A 199 9.24 4.47 -2.10
CA VAL A 199 9.10 3.01 -2.26
C VAL A 199 10.11 2.51 -3.31
N LEU A 200 10.23 3.22 -4.43
CA LEU A 200 11.20 2.89 -5.48
C LEU A 200 12.64 2.97 -4.98
N SER A 201 12.97 4.02 -4.23
CA SER A 201 14.29 4.16 -3.61
C SER A 201 14.62 2.96 -2.72
N LEU A 202 13.68 2.55 -1.85
CA LEU A 202 13.85 1.40 -0.96
C LEU A 202 13.93 0.05 -1.69
N LEU A 203 13.21 -0.11 -2.81
CA LEU A 203 13.26 -1.33 -3.61
C LEU A 203 14.59 -1.46 -4.36
N ILE A 204 15.14 -0.34 -4.84
CA ILE A 204 16.37 -0.31 -5.63
C ILE A 204 17.62 -0.32 -4.72
N ASP A 205 17.63 0.47 -3.66
CA ASP A 205 18.72 0.58 -2.70
C ASP A 205 18.20 0.66 -1.25
N PRO A 206 17.89 -0.49 -0.62
CA PRO A 206 17.31 -0.54 0.73
C PRO A 206 18.14 0.14 1.81
N ASN A 207 19.45 0.29 1.58
CA ASN A 207 20.38 0.86 2.55
C ASN A 207 20.72 2.33 2.28
N HIS A 208 20.17 2.94 1.23
CA HIS A 208 20.43 4.33 0.83
C HIS A 208 21.93 4.66 0.71
N ARG A 209 22.75 3.72 0.24
CA ARG A 209 24.20 3.89 0.07
C ARG A 209 24.59 4.51 -1.26
N ASN A 210 23.66 4.55 -2.21
CA ASN A 210 23.89 4.91 -3.59
C ASN A 210 23.04 6.11 -4.01
N HIS A 211 23.53 6.81 -5.03
CA HIS A 211 22.73 7.63 -5.91
C HIS A 211 22.18 6.75 -7.04
N ILE A 212 20.92 6.94 -7.40
CA ILE A 212 20.24 6.17 -8.45
C ILE A 212 20.08 7.09 -9.67
N VAL A 213 20.76 6.80 -10.78
CA VAL A 213 20.55 7.56 -12.03
C VAL A 213 19.53 6.80 -12.86
N TYR A 214 18.40 7.43 -13.15
CA TYR A 214 17.29 6.80 -13.87
C TYR A 214 17.22 7.37 -15.30
N GLY A 215 17.21 6.49 -16.30
CA GLY A 215 17.12 6.82 -17.72
C GLY A 215 15.68 6.90 -18.23
N LEU A 216 15.51 7.50 -19.41
CA LEU A 216 14.20 7.57 -20.10
C LEU A 216 13.71 6.22 -20.63
N ASP A 217 14.60 5.25 -20.76
CA ASP A 217 14.38 3.89 -21.23
C ASP A 217 13.99 2.92 -20.09
N ASN A 218 13.65 3.45 -18.91
CA ASN A 218 13.40 2.72 -17.67
C ASN A 218 14.60 1.88 -17.17
N GLN A 219 15.80 2.15 -17.68
CA GLN A 219 17.03 1.61 -17.11
C GLN A 219 17.53 2.54 -16.00
N TYR A 220 18.27 1.97 -15.07
CA TYR A 220 18.96 2.74 -14.05
C TYR A 220 20.31 2.13 -13.73
N PHE A 221 21.21 2.95 -13.20
CA PHE A 221 22.45 2.49 -12.62
C PHE A 221 22.68 3.15 -11.26
N LEU A 222 23.54 2.52 -10.45
CA LEU A 222 23.85 2.95 -9.10
C LEU A 222 25.25 3.56 -9.06
N MET A 223 25.40 4.65 -8.31
CA MET A 223 26.69 5.25 -8.01
C MET A 223 26.84 5.33 -6.49
N GLY A 224 27.88 4.74 -5.92
CA GLY A 224 28.10 4.81 -4.47
C GLY A 224 28.29 6.26 -4.02
N LYS A 225 27.59 6.66 -2.94
CA LYS A 225 27.73 8.03 -2.38
C LYS A 225 29.17 8.34 -1.95
N HIS A 226 29.95 7.30 -1.66
CA HIS A 226 31.35 7.38 -1.27
C HIS A 226 32.34 7.38 -2.44
N ASP A 227 31.88 7.05 -3.66
CA ASP A 227 32.72 6.99 -4.87
C ASP A 227 32.96 8.37 -5.48
N PHE A 228 32.34 9.40 -4.91
CA PHE A 228 32.46 10.78 -5.34
C PHE A 228 33.66 11.46 -4.69
N GLN A 229 34.58 11.93 -5.53
CA GLN A 229 35.74 12.73 -5.14
C GLN A 229 35.53 14.20 -5.53
N PRO A 230 36.19 15.16 -4.85
CA PRO A 230 36.16 16.57 -5.27
C PRO A 230 36.67 16.73 -6.70
N LEU A 231 35.97 17.54 -7.51
CA LEU A 231 36.40 17.84 -8.87
C LEU A 231 37.51 18.89 -8.84
N SER A 232 38.68 18.51 -9.31
CA SER A 232 39.84 19.40 -9.46
C SER A 232 40.75 18.89 -10.57
N ILE A 233 41.58 19.78 -11.13
CA ILE A 233 42.60 19.40 -12.13
C ILE A 233 43.46 18.25 -11.59
N SER A 234 43.88 18.32 -10.32
CA SER A 234 44.70 17.28 -9.69
C SER A 234 43.97 15.94 -9.57
N SER A 235 42.73 15.93 -9.07
CA SER A 235 41.92 14.70 -8.98
C SER A 235 41.69 14.05 -10.35
N PHE A 236 41.45 14.88 -11.38
CA PHE A 236 41.25 14.43 -12.75
C PHE A 236 42.52 13.77 -13.29
N ARG A 237 43.68 14.41 -13.10
CA ARG A 237 44.97 13.84 -13.52
C ARG A 237 45.27 12.53 -12.78
N LEU A 238 45.15 12.50 -11.46
CA LEU A 238 45.43 11.30 -10.66
C LEU A 238 44.58 10.10 -11.08
N SER A 239 43.34 10.34 -11.50
CA SER A 239 42.42 9.27 -11.88
C SER A 239 42.67 8.70 -13.29
N PHE A 240 43.38 9.43 -14.16
CA PHE A 240 43.56 9.04 -15.57
C PHE A 240 45.03 9.03 -16.07
N TYR A 241 46.01 9.39 -15.25
CA TYR A 241 47.44 9.26 -15.60
C TYR A 241 48.01 7.87 -15.28
N ASN A 242 47.26 7.00 -14.59
CA ASN A 242 47.66 5.63 -14.25
C ASN A 242 46.97 4.56 -15.12
N LEU A 243 46.39 4.95 -16.26
CA LEU A 243 45.79 4.09 -17.30
C LEU A 243 46.48 4.38 -18.63
#